data_AF-A0A949F136-F1
#
_entry.id   AF-A0A949F136-F1
#
_cell.length_a   1.000
_cell.length_b   1.000
_cell.length_c   1.000
_cell.angle_alpha   90.00
_cell.angle_beta   90.00
_cell.angle_gamma   90.00
#
_symmetry.space_group_name_H-M   'P 1'
#
loop_
_entity.id
_entity.type
_entity.pdbx_description
1 polymer ?
#
loop_
_entity_poly.entity_id
_entity_poly.type
_entity_poly.pdbx_seq_one_letter_code
_entity_poly.pdbx_strand_id
1 'polypeptide(L)'
;MTNNIFEQIKKINEYGQEYWSARDLCKLLGYTEYGKFLPAIERAKESCKNSGQNIDDHFAGVSDMVKIGSGAERTVEDYSLSRYACYLIAQNGDPRKEEIALAQTYFVIQTRKQEVQQQL
;
A
#
# COMPACT_ATOMS: atom_id res chain seq x y z
N MET A 1 3.16 -16.75 15.62
CA MET A 1 2.22 -15.78 15.03
C MET A 1 3.04 -14.66 14.40
N THR A 2 3.28 -14.71 13.10
CA THR A 2 3.91 -13.60 12.39
C THR A 2 2.89 -12.48 12.27
N ASN A 3 2.92 -11.50 13.18
CA ASN A 3 2.18 -10.24 13.05
C ASN A 3 2.78 -9.46 11.87
N ASN A 4 2.35 -9.81 10.66
CA ASN A 4 2.68 -9.08 9.44
C ASN A 4 2.16 -7.65 9.57
N ILE A 5 3.03 -6.66 9.34
CA ILE A 5 2.72 -5.22 9.45
C ILE A 5 1.52 -4.82 8.58
N PHE A 6 1.34 -5.46 7.43
CA PHE A 6 0.19 -5.21 6.55
C PHE A 6 -1.11 -5.76 7.15
N GLU A 7 -1.08 -6.88 7.87
CA GLU A 7 -2.32 -7.42 8.50
C GLU A 7 -2.87 -6.51 9.60
N GLN A 8 -2.02 -5.72 10.26
CA GLN A 8 -2.42 -4.84 11.35
C GLN A 8 -3.38 -3.73 10.90
N ILE A 9 -3.26 -3.31 9.64
CA ILE A 9 -4.07 -2.24 9.04
C ILE A 9 -5.05 -2.76 7.98
N LYS A 10 -5.23 -4.08 7.90
CA LYS A 10 -6.20 -4.70 6.99
C LYS A 10 -7.62 -4.33 7.42
N LYS A 11 -8.43 -3.96 6.45
CA LYS A 11 -9.87 -3.72 6.61
C LYS A 11 -10.65 -4.69 5.74
N ILE A 12 -11.91 -4.91 6.10
CA ILE A 12 -12.85 -5.71 5.33
C ILE A 12 -14.02 -4.80 4.95
N ASN A 13 -14.40 -4.76 3.67
CA ASN A 13 -15.54 -3.98 3.21
C ASN A 13 -16.87 -4.71 3.46
N GLU A 14 -17.99 -4.07 3.14
CA GLU A 14 -19.34 -4.64 3.31
C GLU A 14 -19.59 -5.93 2.52
N TYR A 15 -18.79 -6.19 1.48
CA TYR A 15 -18.84 -7.40 0.65
C TYR A 15 -17.91 -8.52 1.15
N GLY A 16 -17.24 -8.34 2.30
CA GLY A 16 -16.31 -9.31 2.85
C GLY A 16 -14.93 -9.33 2.18
N GLN A 17 -14.62 -8.35 1.32
CA GLN A 17 -13.34 -8.27 0.64
C GLN A 17 -12.32 -7.47 1.45
N GLU A 18 -11.07 -7.93 1.44
CA GLU A 18 -9.97 -7.22 2.12
C GLU A 18 -9.48 -6.01 1.33
N TYR A 19 -9.19 -4.93 2.05
CA TYR A 19 -8.58 -3.73 1.49
C TYR A 19 -7.75 -2.98 2.55
N TRP A 20 -6.94 -2.03 2.07
CA TRP A 20 -6.12 -1.15 2.89
C TRP A 20 -6.34 0.30 2.50
N SER A 21 -6.37 1.20 3.48
CA SER A 21 -6.37 2.64 3.18
C SER A 21 -4.95 3.10 2.85
N ALA A 22 -4.80 3.88 1.79
CA ALA A 22 -3.53 4.50 1.46
C ALA A 22 -3.02 5.43 2.58
N ARG A 23 -3.89 6.03 3.39
CA ARG A 23 -3.48 6.85 4.55
C ARG A 23 -2.89 6.02 5.68
N ASP A 24 -3.47 4.86 5.98
CA ASP A 24 -2.94 3.97 7.01
C ASP A 24 -1.61 3.37 6.55
N LEU A 25 -1.53 2.98 5.27
CA LEU A 25 -0.30 2.49 4.67
C LEU A 25 0.79 3.56 4.64
N CYS A 26 0.46 4.81 4.32
CA CYS A 26 1.37 5.97 4.36
C CYS A 26 2.06 6.09 5.72
N LYS A 27 1.26 6.03 6.80
CA LYS A 27 1.78 6.11 8.18
C LYS A 27 2.62 4.88 8.54
N LEU A 28 2.14 3.69 8.18
CA LEU A 28 2.86 2.43 8.43
C LEU A 28 4.24 2.42 7.78
N LEU A 29 4.37 2.99 6.58
CA LEU A 29 5.62 3.06 5.82
C LEU A 29 6.47 4.30 6.15
N GLY A 30 6.19 4.98 7.26
CA GLY A 30 7.04 6.06 7.78
C GLY A 30 6.94 7.38 7.03
N TYR A 31 5.87 7.61 6.24
CA TYR A 31 5.63 8.89 5.59
C TYR A 31 4.83 9.81 6.49
N THR A 32 5.44 10.94 6.87
CA THR A 32 4.82 11.96 7.73
C THR A 32 3.76 12.78 7.00
N GLU A 33 3.85 12.87 5.68
CA GLU A 33 2.97 13.67 4.83
C GLU A 33 2.51 12.84 3.63
N TYR A 34 1.19 12.79 3.39
CA TYR A 34 0.61 12.03 2.30
C TYR A 34 1.13 12.47 0.92
N GLY A 35 1.42 13.76 0.73
CA GLY A 35 2.01 14.28 -0.51
C GLY A 35 3.38 13.67 -0.84
N LYS A 36 4.18 13.31 0.17
CA LYS A 36 5.47 12.62 -0.02
C LYS A 36 5.31 11.13 -0.32
N PHE A 37 4.12 10.58 -0.08
CA PHE A 37 3.78 9.19 -0.35
C PHE A 37 3.26 8.98 -1.78
N LEU A 38 2.62 9.99 -2.38
CA LEU A 38 2.11 9.93 -3.76
C LEU A 38 3.15 9.44 -4.79
N PRO A 39 4.42 9.87 -4.77
CA PRO A 39 5.41 9.35 -5.71
C PRO A 39 5.71 7.84 -5.57
N ALA A 40 5.49 7.24 -4.40
CA ALA A 40 5.58 5.80 -4.22
C ALA A 40 4.36 5.08 -4.81
N ILE A 41 3.17 5.66 -4.65
CA ILE A 41 1.93 5.17 -5.28
C ILE A 41 2.05 5.19 -6.81
N GLU A 42 2.52 6.28 -7.40
CA GLU A 42 2.62 6.39 -8.86
C GLU A 42 3.63 5.39 -9.45
N ARG A 43 4.79 5.20 -8.80
CA ARG A 43 5.75 4.14 -9.20
C ARG A 43 5.17 2.73 -9.04
N ALA A 44 4.33 2.52 -8.01
CA ALA A 44 3.65 1.24 -7.81
C ALA A 44 2.59 0.98 -8.89
N LYS A 45 1.81 2.00 -9.30
CA LYS A 45 0.88 1.89 -10.43
C LYS A 45 1.60 1.59 -11.75
N GLU A 46 2.74 2.23 -11.99
CA GLU A 46 3.58 1.93 -13.16
C GLU A 46 4.06 0.48 -13.13
N SER A 47 4.57 0.01 -11.98
CA SER A 47 4.99 -1.39 -11.79
C SER A 47 3.83 -2.37 -11.99
N CYS A 48 2.63 -2.04 -11.49
CA CYS A 48 1.41 -2.81 -11.67
C CYS A 48 1.07 -2.99 -13.15
N LYS A 49 1.03 -1.87 -13.90
CA LYS A 49 0.80 -1.86 -15.34
C LYS A 49 1.86 -2.65 -16.10
N ASN A 50 3.14 -2.45 -15.76
CA ASN A 50 4.25 -3.17 -16.39
C ASN A 50 4.21 -4.68 -16.10
N SER A 51 3.57 -5.09 -15.00
CA SER A 51 3.30 -6.50 -14.67
C SER A 51 2.06 -7.07 -15.36
N GLY A 52 1.42 -6.31 -16.26
CA GLY A 52 0.22 -6.71 -17.00
C GLY A 52 -1.07 -6.70 -16.17
N GLN A 53 -1.06 -6.12 -14.96
CA GLN A 53 -2.24 -6.01 -14.10
C GLN A 53 -2.98 -4.69 -14.39
N ASN A 54 -4.31 -4.71 -14.28
CA ASN A 54 -5.10 -3.48 -14.35
C ASN A 54 -4.92 -2.67 -13.06
N ILE A 55 -4.62 -1.38 -13.20
CA ILE A 55 -4.42 -0.47 -12.06
C ILE A 55 -5.71 -0.35 -11.24
N ASP A 56 -6.87 -0.28 -11.89
CA ASP A 56 -8.14 0.00 -11.21
C ASP A 56 -8.60 -1.16 -10.31
N ASP A 57 -8.14 -2.38 -10.56
CA ASP A 57 -8.39 -3.57 -9.73
C ASP A 57 -7.60 -3.54 -8.40
N HIS A 58 -6.64 -2.61 -8.28
CA HIS A 58 -5.67 -2.59 -7.20
C HIS A 58 -5.55 -1.24 -6.50
N PHE A 59 -5.83 -0.14 -7.21
CA PHE A 59 -5.77 1.22 -6.72
C PHE A 59 -7.14 1.88 -6.92
N ALA A 60 -8.15 1.41 -6.19
CA ALA A 60 -9.50 1.93 -6.28
C ALA A 60 -9.55 3.33 -5.64
N GLY A 61 -9.67 4.37 -6.48
CA GLY A 61 -9.78 5.75 -6.02
C GLY A 61 -11.03 5.94 -5.15
N VAL A 62 -10.83 6.39 -3.91
CA VAL A 62 -11.91 6.82 -3.02
C VAL A 62 -11.89 8.34 -3.03
N SER A 63 -12.91 8.94 -3.64
CA SER A 63 -13.10 10.39 -3.64
C SER A 63 -13.75 10.81 -2.33
N ASP A 64 -12.95 11.00 -1.28
CA ASP A 64 -13.41 11.65 -0.04
C ASP A 64 -13.14 13.16 -0.12
N MET A 65 -14.20 13.96 -0.07
CA MET A 65 -14.08 15.42 0.11
C MET A 65 -13.68 15.68 1.57
N VAL A 66 -12.45 16.17 1.79
CA VAL A 66 -11.98 16.54 3.13
C VAL A 66 -12.06 18.05 3.30
N LYS A 67 -12.84 18.52 4.28
CA LYS A 67 -12.88 19.94 4.68
C LYS A 67 -11.54 20.33 5.28
N ILE A 68 -10.85 21.29 4.66
CA ILE A 68 -9.67 21.92 5.25
C ILE A 68 -10.15 23.09 6.10
N GLY A 69 -9.53 23.33 7.26
CA GLY A 69 -9.93 24.29 8.31
C GLY A 69 -10.02 25.77 7.90
N SER A 70 -9.98 26.07 6.61
CA SER A 70 -10.08 27.40 6.00
C SER A 70 -11.28 27.53 5.03
N GLY A 71 -12.15 26.52 4.94
CA GLY A 71 -13.31 26.55 4.03
C GLY A 71 -12.98 26.19 2.57
N ALA A 72 -11.72 25.86 2.26
CA ALA A 72 -11.30 25.32 0.98
C ALA A 72 -11.46 23.79 0.96
N GLU A 73 -12.05 23.26 -0.11
CA GLU A 73 -12.09 21.84 -0.42
C GLU A 73 -10.93 21.51 -1.36
N ARG A 74 -10.13 20.50 -1.01
CA ARG A 74 -9.16 19.91 -1.93
C ARG A 74 -9.55 18.45 -2.12
N THR A 75 -9.75 18.03 -3.36
CA THR A 75 -9.82 16.62 -3.71
C THR A 75 -8.46 16.01 -3.39
N VAL A 76 -8.35 15.33 -2.26
CA VAL A 76 -7.18 14.52 -1.95
C VAL A 76 -7.56 13.12 -2.41
N GLU A 77 -7.03 12.70 -3.56
CA GLU A 77 -7.18 11.32 -4.03
C GLU A 77 -6.67 10.36 -2.95
N ASP A 78 -7.60 9.67 -2.31
CA ASP A 78 -7.32 8.54 -1.44
C ASP A 78 -7.55 7.26 -2.22
N TYR A 79 -6.96 6.16 -1.75
CA TYR A 79 -7.05 4.88 -2.43
C TYR A 79 -7.42 3.78 -1.44
N SER A 80 -8.38 2.96 -1.84
CA SER A 80 -8.53 1.62 -1.31
C SER A 80 -7.60 0.71 -2.11
N LEU A 81 -6.64 0.14 -1.41
CA LEU A 81 -5.56 -0.64 -1.98
C LEU A 81 -5.86 -2.12 -1.81
N SER A 82 -5.62 -2.89 -2.87
CA SER A 82 -5.52 -4.34 -2.74
C SER A 82 -4.24 -4.71 -1.99
N ARG A 83 -4.17 -5.95 -1.51
CA ARG A 83 -2.94 -6.52 -0.96
C ARG A 83 -1.76 -6.40 -1.93
N TYR A 84 -2.01 -6.61 -3.21
CA TYR A 84 -1.01 -6.51 -4.26
C TYR A 84 -0.49 -5.07 -4.41
N ALA A 85 -1.37 -4.07 -4.39
CA ALA A 85 -0.96 -2.66 -4.41
C ALA A 85 -0.11 -2.29 -3.18
N CYS A 86 -0.48 -2.76 -1.98
CA CYS A 86 0.32 -2.52 -0.77
C CYS A 86 1.77 -3.02 -0.94
N TYR A 87 1.94 -4.19 -1.56
CA TYR A 87 3.26 -4.76 -1.79
C TYR A 87 4.07 -3.98 -2.82
N LEU A 88 3.45 -3.59 -3.93
CA LEU A 88 4.11 -2.77 -4.93
C LEU A 88 4.52 -1.40 -4.39
N ILE A 89 3.70 -0.78 -3.53
CA ILE A 89 4.05 0.49 -2.89
C ILE A 89 5.25 0.33 -1.96
N ALA A 90 5.28 -0.72 -1.14
CA ALA A 90 6.42 -0.97 -0.27
C ALA A 90 7.71 -1.26 -1.06
N GLN A 91 7.63 -2.03 -2.15
CA GLN A 91 8.77 -2.30 -3.04
C GLN A 91 9.29 -1.03 -3.71
N ASN A 92 8.38 -0.15 -4.12
CA ASN A 92 8.68 1.14 -4.74
C ASN A 92 8.73 2.30 -3.72
N GLY A 93 8.96 2.02 -2.44
CA GLY A 93 9.07 3.05 -1.40
C GLY A 93 10.34 3.91 -1.51
N ASP A 94 10.54 4.83 -0.57
CA ASP A 94 11.82 5.51 -0.36
C ASP A 94 12.73 4.58 0.48
N PRO A 95 13.80 4.00 -0.08
CA PRO A 95 14.64 3.03 0.62
C PRO A 95 15.42 3.65 1.79
N ARG A 96 15.44 4.99 1.94
CA ARG A 96 16.06 5.67 3.08
C ARG A 96 15.20 5.59 4.36
N LYS A 97 13.96 5.09 4.25
CA LYS A 97 13.04 4.90 5.38
C LYS A 97 13.22 3.50 5.96
N GLU A 98 13.40 3.41 7.28
CA GLU A 98 13.56 2.13 7.98
C GLU A 98 12.33 1.24 7.81
N GLU A 99 11.13 1.82 7.82
CA GLU A 99 9.86 1.12 7.65
C GLU A 99 9.74 0.47 6.26
N ILE A 100 10.29 1.11 5.22
CA ILE A 100 10.40 0.54 3.88
C ILE A 100 11.37 -0.65 3.88
N ALA A 101 12.53 -0.52 4.51
CA ALA A 101 13.51 -1.60 4.61
C ALA A 101 12.96 -2.81 5.38
N LEU A 102 12.17 -2.59 6.44
CA LEU A 102 11.47 -3.63 7.18
C LEU A 102 10.42 -4.33 6.31
N ALA A 103 9.63 -3.58 5.54
CA ALA A 103 8.67 -4.14 4.60
C ALA A 103 9.36 -4.98 3.50
N GLN A 104 10.51 -4.52 2.99
CA GLN A 104 11.31 -5.27 2.03
C GLN A 104 11.87 -6.56 2.64
N THR A 105 12.35 -6.51 3.87
CA THR A 105 12.83 -7.69 4.62
C THR A 105 11.72 -8.72 4.81
N TYR A 106 10.49 -8.27 5.09
CA TYR A 106 9.32 -9.15 5.13
C TYR A 106 9.13 -9.92 3.82
N PHE A 107 9.28 -9.28 2.66
CA PHE A 107 9.16 -9.97 1.37
C PHE A 107 10.28 -10.99 1.16
N VAL A 108 11.53 -10.68 1.51
CA VAL A 108 12.65 -11.64 1.40
C VAL A 108 12.35 -12.90 2.21
N ILE A 109 11.89 -12.74 3.46
CA ILE A 109 11.55 -13.85 4.34
C ILE A 109 10.35 -14.63 3.77
N GLN A 110 9.32 -13.94 3.29
CA GLN A 110 8.10 -14.57 2.79
C GLN A 110 8.36 -15.36 1.51
N THR A 111 9.15 -14.82 0.58
CA THR A 111 9.57 -15.53 -0.64
C THR A 111 10.35 -16.78 -0.28
N ARG A 112 11.31 -16.70 0.65
CA ARG A 112 12.06 -17.88 1.09
C ARG A 112 11.17 -18.97 1.69
N LYS A 113 10.17 -18.59 2.48
CA LYS A 113 9.19 -19.55 3.02
C LYS A 113 8.40 -20.23 1.91
N GLN A 114 7.96 -19.47 0.92
CA GLN A 114 7.19 -19.98 -0.22
C GLN A 114 8.02 -20.94 -1.07
N GLU A 115 9.28 -20.62 -1.37
CA GLU A 115 10.19 -21.51 -2.11
C GLU A 115 10.37 -22.86 -1.40
N VAL A 116 10.58 -22.84 -0.08
CA VAL A 116 10.72 -24.06 0.71
C VAL A 116 9.43 -24.87 0.72
N GLN A 117 8.28 -24.21 0.82
CA GLN A 117 6.97 -24.88 0.79
C GLN A 117 6.67 -25.52 -0.58
N GLN A 118 7.11 -24.91 -1.68
CA GLN A 118 6.92 -25.45 -3.03
C GLN A 118 7.88 -26.59 -3.38
N GLN A 119 8.94 -26.79 -2.60
CA GLN A 119 9.88 -27.91 -2.75
C GLN A 119 9.42 -29.18 -2.00
N LEU A 120 8.33 -29.10 -1.23
CA LEU A 120 7.68 -30.20 -0.52
C LEU A 120 6.42 -30.64 -1.25
#